data_AF-A0AAW1XVB1-F1
#
_entry.id   AF-A0AAW1XVB1-F1
#
_cell.length_a   1.000
_cell.length_b   1.000
_cell.length_c   1.000
_cell.angle_alpha   90.00
_cell.angle_beta   90.00
_cell.angle_gamma   90.00
#
_symmetry.space_group_name_H-M   'P 1'
#
loop_
_entity.id
_entity.type
_entity.pdbx_description
1 polymer ?
#
loop_
_entity_poly.entity_id
_entity_poly.type
_entity_poly.pdbx_seq_one_letter_code
_entity_poly.pdbx_strand_id
1 'polypeptide(L)'
;MSVLSNHTGTTTPLFHELKKQASSFFKEKIKNARLVLTDVTPAQLLTEETTNGNPWPPDTRTLGSISKAAFELDDYTRIVEILHKRFQKFERKHWRVSYNSLIVLENLLDSWTRECCS
;
A
#
# COMPACT_ATOMS: atom_id res chain seq x y z
N MET A 1 -0.80 64.44 27.63
CA MET A 1 -0.61 63.13 28.29
C MET A 1 -1.92 62.37 28.24
N SER A 2 -1.96 61.21 27.58
CA SER A 2 -2.88 60.11 27.88
C SER A 2 -2.30 58.84 27.25
N VAL A 3 -2.42 57.75 28.00
CA VAL A 3 -1.86 56.42 27.78
C VAL A 3 -2.85 55.58 26.98
N LEU A 4 -2.37 54.74 26.05
CA LEU A 4 -3.06 53.47 25.77
C LEU A 4 -2.04 52.37 25.41
N SER A 5 -2.01 51.38 26.30
CA SER A 5 -1.33 50.10 26.17
C SER A 5 -1.99 49.24 25.08
N ASN A 6 -1.23 48.39 24.37
CA ASN A 6 -1.56 46.95 24.28
C ASN A 6 -0.53 46.10 23.51
N HIS A 7 0.15 45.27 24.31
CA HIS A 7 0.63 43.90 24.11
C HIS A 7 0.44 43.23 22.73
N THR A 8 1.52 43.07 21.96
CA THR A 8 1.58 42.10 20.84
C THR A 8 2.94 41.42 20.80
N GLY A 9 3.02 40.12 21.12
CA GLY A 9 4.27 39.39 20.92
C GLY A 9 4.37 38.05 21.63
N THR A 10 3.39 37.14 21.49
CA THR A 10 3.55 35.76 22.02
C THR A 10 2.61 34.72 21.39
N THR A 11 2.30 34.83 20.09
CA THR A 11 1.39 33.89 19.40
C THR A 11 2.00 33.12 18.24
N THR A 12 3.24 33.39 17.84
CA THR A 12 3.88 32.74 16.69
C THR A 12 4.44 31.32 16.92
N PRO A 13 5.05 30.95 18.06
CA PRO A 13 5.62 29.60 18.22
C PRO A 13 4.58 28.52 18.51
N LEU A 14 3.50 28.86 19.23
CA LEU A 14 2.42 27.93 19.57
C LEU A 14 1.64 27.46 18.34
N PHE A 15 1.33 28.38 17.42
CA PHE A 15 0.62 28.05 16.19
C PHE A 15 1.46 27.19 15.24
N HIS A 16 2.79 27.30 15.27
CA HIS A 16 3.68 26.49 14.43
C HIS A 16 3.69 25.02 14.88
N GLU A 17 3.79 24.77 16.19
CA GLU A 17 3.71 23.42 16.74
C GLU A 17 2.30 22.82 16.60
N LEU A 18 1.25 23.61 16.83
CA LEU A 18 -0.13 23.16 16.56
C LEU A 18 -0.35 22.83 15.08
N LYS A 19 0.21 23.62 14.16
CA LYS A 19 0.16 23.32 12.71
C LYS A 19 0.91 22.04 12.38
N LYS A 20 2.08 21.81 12.97
CA LYS A 20 2.87 20.59 12.77
C LYS A 20 2.09 19.37 13.28
N GLN A 21 1.57 19.45 14.49
CA GLN A 21 0.78 18.40 15.13
C GLN A 21 -0.52 18.11 14.36
N ALA A 22 -1.26 19.16 13.99
CA ALA A 22 -2.49 19.02 13.21
C ALA A 22 -2.22 18.50 11.79
N SER A 23 -1.11 18.91 11.15
CA SER A 23 -0.75 18.42 9.82
C SER A 23 -0.39 16.92 9.81
N SER A 24 0.25 16.43 10.87
CA SER A 24 0.57 15.01 11.01
C SER A 24 -0.70 14.19 11.21
N PHE A 25 -1.58 14.66 12.12
CA PHE A 25 -2.82 13.97 12.44
C PHE A 25 -3.81 13.98 11.27
N PHE A 26 -3.93 15.10 10.55
CA PHE A 26 -4.78 15.19 9.37
C PHE A 26 -4.21 14.36 8.21
N LYS A 27 -2.88 14.27 8.06
CA LYS A 27 -2.24 13.35 7.10
C LYS A 27 -2.51 11.89 7.44
N GLU A 28 -2.41 11.48 8.70
CA GLU A 28 -2.79 10.12 9.13
C GLU A 28 -4.28 9.86 8.93
N LYS A 29 -5.14 10.79 9.30
CA LYS A 29 -6.59 10.68 9.08
C LYS A 29 -6.95 10.63 7.60
N ILE A 30 -6.26 11.36 6.72
CA ILE A 30 -6.45 11.27 5.26
C ILE A 30 -5.93 9.94 4.71
N LYS A 31 -4.78 9.43 5.21
CA LYS A 31 -4.28 8.09 4.84
C LYS A 31 -5.25 6.99 5.26
N ASN A 32 -5.77 7.07 6.48
CA ASN A 32 -6.75 6.10 7.00
C ASN A 32 -8.12 6.28 6.33
N ALA A 33 -8.54 7.50 6.03
CA ALA A 33 -9.77 7.73 5.28
C ALA A 33 -9.63 7.28 3.83
N ARG A 34 -8.46 7.36 3.20
CA ARG A 34 -8.20 6.71 1.91
C ARG A 34 -8.21 5.19 2.03
N LEU A 35 -7.67 4.61 3.10
CA LEU A 35 -7.77 3.18 3.39
C LEU A 35 -9.23 2.71 3.57
N VAL A 36 -10.10 3.58 4.09
CA VAL A 36 -11.54 3.29 4.33
C VAL A 36 -12.43 3.66 3.13
N LEU A 37 -12.04 4.63 2.30
CA LEU A 37 -12.88 5.18 1.22
C LEU A 37 -12.47 4.69 -0.17
N THR A 38 -11.28 4.10 -0.31
CA THR A 38 -10.88 3.32 -1.49
C THR A 38 -10.50 1.95 -0.96
N ASP A 39 -11.38 0.97 -1.10
CA ASP A 39 -11.23 -0.44 -0.67
C ASP A 39 -10.05 -1.19 -1.34
N VAL A 40 -9.06 -0.48 -1.87
CA VAL A 40 -7.89 -1.03 -2.57
C VAL A 40 -6.67 -0.86 -1.66
N THR A 41 -6.27 -1.93 -0.96
CA THR A 41 -5.02 -1.90 -0.19
C THR A 41 -3.81 -1.75 -1.13
N PRO A 42 -2.70 -1.14 -0.67
CA PRO A 42 -1.49 -1.01 -1.47
C PRO A 42 -1.00 -2.36 -2.04
N ALA A 43 -1.14 -3.44 -1.28
CA ALA A 43 -0.80 -4.79 -1.70
C ALA A 43 -1.65 -5.29 -2.87
N GLN A 44 -2.96 -5.00 -2.83
CA GLN A 44 -3.89 -5.32 -3.90
C GLN A 44 -3.53 -4.59 -5.20
N LEU A 45 -3.26 -3.29 -5.11
CA LEU A 45 -2.89 -2.47 -6.28
C LEU A 45 -1.56 -2.95 -6.88
N LEU A 46 -0.55 -3.21 -6.05
CA LEU A 46 0.74 -3.75 -6.50
C LEU A 46 0.59 -5.12 -7.18
N THR A 47 -0.27 -5.97 -6.64
CA THR A 47 -0.54 -7.31 -7.22
C THR A 47 -1.30 -7.19 -8.54
N GLU A 48 -2.27 -6.29 -8.63
CA GLU A 48 -3.03 -6.07 -9.86
C GLU A 48 -2.16 -5.54 -11.00
N GLU A 49 -1.30 -4.55 -10.71
CA GLU A 49 -0.29 -4.01 -11.63
C GLU A 49 0.69 -5.09 -12.11
N THR A 50 1.22 -5.88 -11.16
CA THR A 50 2.19 -6.95 -11.46
C THR A 50 1.59 -8.05 -12.33
N THR A 51 0.32 -8.37 -12.11
CA THR A 51 -0.41 -9.43 -12.85
C THR A 51 -1.07 -8.93 -14.14
N ASN A 52 -0.94 -7.65 -14.50
CA ASN A 52 -1.58 -7.07 -15.68
C ASN A 52 -0.97 -7.52 -17.04
N GLY A 53 -0.09 -8.52 -17.03
CA GLY A 53 0.51 -9.06 -18.26
C GLY A 53 1.52 -8.12 -18.93
N ASN A 54 2.11 -7.21 -18.15
CA ASN A 54 3.22 -6.36 -18.58
C ASN A 54 4.30 -7.22 -19.27
N PRO A 55 4.84 -6.81 -20.44
CA PRO A 55 5.94 -7.51 -21.10
C PRO A 55 7.18 -7.70 -20.22
N TRP A 56 7.38 -6.82 -19.24
CA TRP A 56 8.52 -6.85 -18.35
C TRP A 56 8.26 -7.77 -17.15
N PRO A 57 9.24 -8.59 -16.76
CA PRO A 57 9.15 -9.38 -15.54
C PRO A 57 8.89 -8.48 -14.32
N PRO A 58 8.14 -8.98 -13.32
CA PRO A 58 7.99 -8.30 -12.04
C PRO A 58 9.35 -8.02 -11.40
N ASP A 59 9.57 -6.79 -10.93
CA ASP A 59 10.79 -6.47 -10.18
C ASP A 59 10.84 -7.24 -8.85
N THR A 60 12.02 -7.71 -8.46
CA THR A 60 12.20 -8.51 -7.24
C THR A 60 11.84 -7.75 -5.98
N ARG A 61 12.06 -6.41 -5.96
CA ARG A 61 11.62 -5.57 -4.84
C ARG A 61 10.10 -5.53 -4.73
N THR A 62 9.40 -5.47 -5.87
CA THR A 62 7.93 -5.46 -5.93
C THR A 62 7.38 -6.80 -5.43
N LEU A 63 7.95 -7.92 -5.89
CA LEU A 63 7.61 -9.25 -5.39
C LEU A 63 7.86 -9.41 -3.88
N GLY A 64 8.96 -8.86 -3.38
CA GLY A 64 9.26 -8.80 -1.95
C GLY A 64 8.24 -7.98 -1.16
N SER A 65 7.81 -6.82 -1.67
CA SER A 65 6.75 -6.01 -1.05
C SER A 65 5.41 -6.73 -1.01
N ILE A 66 5.02 -7.42 -2.09
CA ILE A 66 3.79 -8.22 -2.14
C ILE A 66 3.86 -9.36 -1.12
N SER A 67 4.99 -10.06 -1.06
CA SER A 67 5.16 -11.21 -0.14
C SER A 67 5.19 -10.78 1.32
N LYS A 68 5.79 -9.61 1.60
CA LYS A 68 5.75 -9.02 2.93
C LYS A 68 4.33 -8.63 3.35
N ALA A 69 3.52 -8.09 2.43
CA ALA A 69 2.13 -7.76 2.73
C ALA A 69 1.27 -9.01 2.94
N ALA A 70 1.57 -10.11 2.23
CA ALA A 70 0.85 -11.37 2.35
C ALA A 70 0.97 -12.05 3.73
N PHE A 71 1.84 -11.59 4.63
CA PHE A 71 1.84 -12.07 6.03
C PHE A 71 0.62 -11.60 6.82
N GLU A 72 -0.04 -10.52 6.40
CA GLU A 72 -1.31 -10.07 6.98
C GLU A 72 -2.48 -10.82 6.33
N LEU A 73 -3.39 -11.38 7.13
CA LEU A 73 -4.50 -12.22 6.65
C LEU A 73 -5.42 -11.47 5.66
N ASP A 74 -5.68 -10.20 5.94
CA ASP A 74 -6.54 -9.34 5.13
C ASP A 74 -5.95 -9.04 3.75
N ASP A 75 -4.63 -8.84 3.68
CA ASP A 75 -3.92 -8.60 2.43
C ASP A 75 -3.67 -9.90 1.66
N TYR A 76 -3.37 -11.00 2.35
CA TYR A 76 -3.28 -12.34 1.76
C TYR A 76 -4.57 -12.70 1.01
N THR A 77 -5.73 -12.52 1.67
CA THR A 77 -7.02 -12.87 1.09
C THR A 77 -7.27 -12.07 -0.19
N ARG A 78 -6.97 -10.77 -0.19
CA ARG A 78 -7.09 -9.89 -1.37
C ARG A 78 -6.15 -10.27 -2.50
N ILE A 79 -4.89 -10.60 -2.19
CA ILE A 79 -3.88 -11.06 -3.15
C ILE A 79 -4.35 -12.36 -3.82
N VAL A 80 -4.78 -13.35 -3.03
CA VAL A 80 -5.25 -14.63 -3.54
C VAL A 80 -6.51 -14.48 -4.38
N GLU A 81 -7.44 -13.59 -4.01
CA GLU A 81 -8.62 -13.30 -4.83
C GLU A 81 -8.25 -12.75 -6.22
N ILE A 82 -7.26 -11.87 -6.33
CA ILE A 82 -6.76 -11.40 -7.63
C ILE A 82 -6.20 -12.58 -8.42
N LEU A 83 -5.30 -13.36 -7.82
CA LEU A 83 -4.68 -14.51 -8.48
C LEU A 83 -5.73 -15.50 -8.97
N HIS A 84 -6.73 -15.81 -8.13
CA HIS A 84 -7.84 -16.69 -8.48
C HIS A 84 -8.62 -16.17 -9.70
N LYS A 85 -8.98 -14.87 -9.72
CA LYS A 85 -9.65 -14.23 -10.87
C LYS A 85 -8.80 -14.30 -12.14
N ARG A 86 -7.47 -14.14 -12.04
CA ARG A 86 -6.54 -14.25 -13.19
C ARG A 86 -6.43 -15.67 -13.72
N PHE A 87 -6.48 -16.68 -12.86
CA PHE A 87 -6.45 -18.09 -13.27
C PHE A 87 -7.80 -18.57 -13.83
N GLN A 88 -8.91 -18.06 -13.32
CA GLN A 88 -10.25 -18.41 -13.82
C GLN A 88 -10.50 -17.93 -15.26
N LYS A 89 -9.91 -16.78 -15.64
CA LYS A 89 -10.07 -16.17 -16.98
C LYS A 89 -8.86 -16.43 -17.88
N PHE A 90 -8.37 -17.68 -17.94
CA PHE A 90 -7.23 -18.00 -18.80
C PHE A 90 -7.55 -17.75 -20.28
N GLU A 91 -6.85 -16.81 -20.89
CA GLU A 91 -6.92 -16.51 -22.32
C GLU A 91 -5.55 -16.70 -22.97
N ARG A 92 -5.47 -17.55 -24.02
CA ARG A 92 -4.19 -17.79 -24.73
C ARG A 92 -3.54 -16.51 -25.28
N LYS A 93 -4.35 -15.53 -25.71
CA LYS A 93 -3.87 -14.23 -26.21
C LYS A 93 -3.22 -13.39 -25.11
N HIS A 94 -3.68 -13.53 -23.87
CA HIS A 94 -3.21 -12.82 -22.69
C HIS A 94 -2.47 -13.74 -21.72
N TRP A 95 -1.78 -14.77 -22.23
CA TRP A 95 -1.10 -15.77 -21.41
C TRP A 95 -0.13 -15.17 -20.37
N ARG A 96 0.43 -13.98 -20.65
CA ARG A 96 1.28 -13.23 -19.72
C ARG A 96 0.61 -12.87 -18.41
N VAL A 97 -0.71 -12.62 -18.42
CA VAL A 97 -1.47 -12.34 -17.19
C VAL A 97 -1.39 -13.53 -16.25
N SER A 98 -1.65 -14.74 -16.77
CA SER A 98 -1.58 -15.98 -16.00
C SER A 98 -0.15 -16.35 -15.64
N TYR A 99 0.82 -16.13 -16.52
CA TYR A 99 2.24 -16.35 -16.25
C TYR A 99 2.78 -15.44 -15.14
N ASN A 100 2.52 -14.13 -15.21
CA ASN A 100 2.93 -13.20 -14.16
C ASN A 100 2.23 -13.51 -12.83
N SER A 101 0.98 -13.99 -12.88
CA SER A 101 0.26 -14.46 -11.69
C SER A 101 0.93 -15.69 -11.05
N LEU A 102 1.45 -16.62 -11.86
CA LEU A 102 2.23 -17.76 -11.36
C LEU A 102 3.53 -17.31 -10.69
N ILE A 103 4.24 -16.34 -11.27
CA ILE A 103 5.47 -15.79 -10.67
C ILE A 103 5.19 -15.21 -9.28
N VAL A 104 4.09 -14.46 -9.13
CA VAL A 104 3.69 -13.93 -7.82
C VAL A 104 3.39 -15.08 -6.86
N LEU A 105 2.63 -16.08 -7.29
CA LEU A 105 2.29 -17.25 -6.45
C LEU A 105 3.53 -18.02 -6.00
N GLU A 106 4.47 -18.29 -6.90
CA GLU A 106 5.75 -18.94 -6.59
C GLU A 106 6.54 -18.15 -5.54
N ASN A 107 6.65 -16.83 -5.72
CA ASN A 107 7.38 -15.99 -4.79
C ASN A 107 6.73 -15.95 -3.39
N LEU A 108 5.40 -16.04 -3.31
CA LEU A 108 4.70 -16.20 -2.04
C LEU A 108 5.09 -17.52 -1.35
N LEU A 109 5.03 -18.65 -2.07
CA LEU A 109 5.36 -19.97 -1.51
C LEU A 109 6.81 -20.04 -1.03
N ASP A 110 7.73 -19.47 -1.80
CA ASP A 110 9.15 -19.41 -1.46
C ASP A 110 9.42 -18.54 -0.22
N SER A 111 8.74 -17.40 -0.11
CA SER A 111 8.89 -16.49 1.03
C SER A 111 8.42 -17.15 2.33
N TRP A 112 7.32 -17.89 2.29
CA TRP A 112 6.74 -18.54 3.47
C TRP A 112 7.59 -19.73 3.93
N THR A 113 8.14 -20.49 2.99
CA THR A 113 9.05 -21.61 3.31
C THR A 113 10.32 -21.12 4.02
N ARG A 114 10.86 -19.97 3.60
CA ARG A 114 12.04 -19.37 4.25
C ARG A 114 11.74 -18.85 5.65
N GLU A 115 10.58 -18.25 5.87
CA GLU A 115 10.19 -17.73 7.18
C GLU A 115 9.86 -18.87 8.18
N CYS A 116 9.18 -19.94 7.74
CA CYS A 116 8.86 -21.08 8.61
C CYS A 116 10.09 -21.92 9.02
N CYS A 117 11.18 -21.82 8.28
CA CYS A 117 12.44 -22.53 8.56
C CYS A 117 13.48 -21.67 9.31
N SER A 118 13.15 -20.43 9.68
CA SER A 118 14.06 -19.50 10.36
C SER A 118 13.66 -19.23 11.80
#